data_AF-A0A7S0P8B0-F1
#
_entry.id   AF-A0A7S0P8B0-F1
#
_cell.length_a   1.000
_cell.length_b   1.000
_cell.length_c   1.000
_cell.angle_alpha   90.00
_cell.angle_beta   90.00
_cell.angle_gamma   90.00
#
_symmetry.space_group_name_H-M   'P 1'
#
loop_
_entity.id
_entity.type
_entity.pdbx_description
1 polymer ?
#
loop_
_entity_poly.entity_id
_entity_poly.type
_entity_poly.pdbx_seq_one_letter_code
_entity_poly.pdbx_strand_id
1 'polypeptide(L)'
;LEGMRQDWEGFSMDLLPHKATGVRVLAVDSAERMRGMTQDHAVRLQTVRGSKYAGPFRALIATLVTQLSGVRRLLSSWMSVQTAWVQLHRVFASPDVQRQMPEEAAKFEVVDDNWRGVSQRAAADPRVASVLAIPHVHDRLAEAEAMVDEVRAGVHSYVDSKRLAFPRLFFLSRAELLSMLAETADPARVVPFLGSCFDGVAGLLFDGESKADRSRKDWAAREARRRAEEVLGASPAAEGGAAQQSHRASLVVATSAPALDHGESGSGDDDDSGPARVVTALVSREGEVLPLRRPV
;
A
#
# COMPACT_ATOMS: atom_id res chain seq x y z
N LEU A 1 -14.98 22.78 32.22
CA LEU A 1 -15.42 23.17 30.86
C LEU A 1 -14.40 24.12 30.24
N GLU A 2 -14.01 25.19 30.95
CA GLU A 2 -12.98 26.13 30.47
C GLU A 2 -11.62 25.46 30.19
N GLY A 3 -11.13 24.60 31.10
CA GLY A 3 -9.90 23.84 30.84
C GLY A 3 -9.96 23.00 29.56
N MET A 4 -11.10 22.36 29.27
CA MET A 4 -11.27 21.59 28.02
C MET A 4 -11.18 22.49 26.78
N ARG A 5 -11.69 23.72 26.86
CA ARG A 5 -11.60 24.68 25.74
C ARG A 5 -10.14 25.05 25.49
N GLN A 6 -9.42 25.40 26.55
CA GLN A 6 -8.02 25.81 26.48
C GLN A 6 -7.12 24.69 25.94
N ASP A 7 -7.37 23.44 26.34
CA ASP A 7 -6.66 22.27 25.84
C ASP A 7 -6.77 22.13 24.31
N TRP A 8 -7.95 22.41 23.74
CA TRP A 8 -8.21 22.31 22.30
C TRP A 8 -7.75 23.53 21.49
N GLU A 9 -7.74 24.73 22.08
CA GLU A 9 -7.23 25.93 21.42
C GLU A 9 -5.72 25.86 21.15
N GLY A 10 -4.98 25.21 22.06
CA GLY A 10 -3.53 25.01 21.94
C GLY A 10 -3.11 23.75 21.20
N PHE A 11 -4.03 22.83 20.89
CA PHE A 11 -3.66 21.53 20.33
C PHE A 11 -3.30 21.64 18.83
N SER A 12 -2.04 21.35 18.52
CA SER A 12 -1.53 21.24 17.15
C SER A 12 -1.33 19.79 16.74
N MET A 13 -1.64 19.51 15.47
CA MET A 13 -1.31 18.28 14.78
C MET A 13 0.19 18.24 14.49
N ASP A 14 0.88 17.19 14.91
CA ASP A 14 2.28 17.01 14.55
C ASP A 14 2.34 16.36 13.17
N LEU A 15 2.62 17.18 12.16
CA LEU A 15 2.68 16.78 10.76
C LEU A 15 4.14 16.59 10.34
N LEU A 16 4.54 15.35 10.05
CA LEU A 16 5.89 14.96 9.67
C LEU A 16 5.99 14.69 8.16
N PRO A 17 7.10 15.06 7.49
CA PRO A 17 7.27 14.78 6.07
C PRO A 17 7.39 13.28 5.81
N HIS A 18 6.63 12.79 4.83
CA HIS A 18 6.75 11.42 4.33
C HIS A 18 8.05 11.25 3.53
N LYS A 19 8.81 10.19 3.82
CA LYS A 19 10.19 9.99 3.35
C LYS A 19 10.35 10.03 1.82
N ALA A 20 9.37 9.53 1.07
CA ALA A 20 9.47 9.41 -0.39
C ALA A 20 8.91 10.64 -1.15
N THR A 21 7.97 11.37 -0.55
CA THR A 21 7.13 12.34 -1.29
C THR A 21 7.17 13.75 -0.71
N GLY A 22 7.71 13.93 0.49
CA GLY A 22 7.71 15.20 1.21
C GLY A 22 6.35 15.65 1.74
N VAL A 23 5.25 14.95 1.40
CA VAL A 23 3.89 15.27 1.89
C VAL A 23 3.85 15.09 3.39
N ARG A 24 3.27 16.05 4.11
CA ARG A 24 3.20 15.96 5.56
C ARG A 24 2.06 15.06 6.00
N VAL A 25 2.39 14.05 6.79
CA VAL A 25 1.48 13.06 7.36
C VAL A 25 1.40 13.26 8.87
N LEU A 26 0.22 13.05 9.44
CA LEU A 26 0.00 13.08 10.89
C LEU A 26 0.81 11.97 11.56
N ALA A 27 1.64 12.36 12.52
CA ALA A 27 2.40 11.44 13.35
C ALA A 27 1.44 10.55 14.16
N VAL A 28 1.73 9.25 14.22
CA VAL A 28 0.91 8.28 14.96
C VAL A 28 0.75 8.71 16.42
N ASP A 29 1.83 9.14 17.08
CA ASP A 29 1.77 9.59 18.48
C ASP A 29 0.89 10.85 18.68
N SER A 30 0.81 11.73 17.67
CA SER A 30 -0.08 12.89 17.70
C SER A 30 -1.54 12.47 17.51
N ALA A 31 -1.80 11.54 16.59
CA ALA A 31 -3.13 10.94 16.38
C ALA A 31 -3.64 10.21 17.63
N GLU A 32 -2.78 9.40 18.28
CA GLU A 32 -3.11 8.69 19.53
C GLU A 32 -3.44 9.68 20.66
N ARG A 33 -2.61 10.71 20.85
CA ARG A 33 -2.87 11.75 21.85
C ARG A 33 -4.18 12.49 21.59
N MET A 34 -4.45 12.86 20.35
CA MET A 34 -5.71 13.52 19.96
C MET A 34 -6.91 12.61 20.24
N ARG A 35 -6.82 11.33 19.88
CA ARG A 35 -7.88 10.34 20.14
C ARG A 35 -8.13 10.15 21.63
N GLY A 36 -7.07 9.99 22.42
CA GLY A 36 -7.15 9.86 23.88
C GLY A 36 -7.83 11.07 24.51
N MET A 37 -7.35 12.28 24.19
CA MET A 37 -7.92 13.52 24.71
C MET A 37 -9.40 13.71 24.31
N THR A 38 -9.76 13.36 23.07
CA THR A 38 -11.15 13.39 22.60
C THR A 38 -12.04 12.46 23.40
N GLN A 39 -11.58 11.23 23.66
CA GLN A 39 -12.32 10.23 24.41
C GLN A 39 -12.50 10.66 25.88
N ASP A 40 -11.44 11.14 26.53
CA ASP A 40 -11.48 11.60 27.91
C ASP A 40 -12.43 12.78 28.07
N HIS A 41 -12.35 13.77 27.17
CA HIS A 41 -13.23 14.95 27.20
C HIS A 41 -14.69 14.59 26.89
N ALA A 42 -14.93 13.60 26.03
CA ALA A 42 -16.27 13.09 25.77
C ALA A 42 -16.89 12.43 27.01
N VAL A 43 -16.13 11.60 27.75
CA VAL A 43 -16.60 11.00 29.01
C VAL A 43 -16.87 12.06 30.06
N ARG A 44 -15.98 13.05 30.23
CA ARG A 44 -16.18 14.15 31.18
C ARG A 44 -17.43 14.96 30.86
N LEU A 45 -17.67 15.30 29.59
CA LEU A 45 -18.88 16.01 29.18
C LEU A 45 -20.15 15.21 29.44
N GLN A 46 -20.11 13.89 29.25
CA GLN A 46 -21.24 13.02 29.58
C GLN A 46 -21.58 13.07 31.07
N THR A 47 -20.57 13.03 31.94
CA THR A 47 -20.75 13.18 33.39
C THR A 47 -21.32 14.56 33.76
N VAL A 48 -20.76 15.63 33.20
CA VAL A 48 -21.24 17.00 33.45
C VAL A 48 -22.68 17.17 32.97
N ARG A 49 -23.04 16.60 31.82
CA ARG A 49 -24.40 16.64 31.25
C ARG A 49 -25.43 15.93 32.14
N GLY A 50 -25.03 14.85 32.82
CA GLY A 50 -25.89 14.12 33.77
C GLY A 50 -26.05 14.79 35.14
N SER A 51 -25.29 15.86 35.41
CA SER A 51 -25.35 16.57 36.69
C SER A 51 -26.60 17.44 36.82
N LYS A 52 -27.16 17.51 38.03
CA LYS A 52 -28.26 18.45 38.37
C LYS A 52 -27.91 19.92 38.15
N TYR A 53 -26.61 20.26 38.11
CA TYR A 53 -26.12 21.61 37.88
C TYR A 53 -25.85 21.92 36.40
N ALA A 54 -26.19 21.03 35.47
CA ALA A 54 -25.92 21.21 34.04
C ALA A 54 -26.74 22.34 33.40
N GLY A 55 -27.88 22.72 33.99
CA GLY A 55 -28.86 23.66 33.44
C GLY A 55 -28.25 24.93 32.82
N PRO A 56 -27.48 25.74 33.58
CA PRO A 56 -26.87 26.97 33.08
C PRO A 56 -25.83 26.76 31.97
N PHE A 57 -25.24 25.55 31.87
CA PHE A 57 -24.14 25.26 30.95
C PHE A 57 -24.57 24.44 29.73
N ARG A 58 -25.87 24.15 29.55
CA ARG A 58 -26.36 23.27 28.46
C ARG A 58 -25.90 23.71 27.07
N ALA A 59 -25.94 25.02 26.78
CA ALA A 59 -25.48 25.56 25.50
C ALA A 59 -23.97 25.35 25.28
N LEU A 60 -23.16 25.57 26.33
CA LEU A 60 -21.72 25.33 26.28
C LEU A 60 -21.41 23.85 26.10
N ILE A 61 -22.09 22.97 26.85
CA ILE A 61 -21.94 21.51 26.74
C ILE A 61 -22.28 21.06 25.31
N ALA A 62 -23.39 21.55 24.74
CA ALA A 62 -23.78 21.20 23.37
C ALA A 62 -22.71 21.61 22.35
N THR A 63 -22.17 22.82 22.48
CA THR A 63 -21.10 23.32 21.60
C THR A 63 -19.85 22.44 21.68
N LEU A 64 -19.39 22.11 22.90
CA LEU A 64 -18.21 21.26 23.11
C LEU A 64 -18.43 19.83 22.59
N VAL A 65 -19.63 19.27 22.75
CA VAL A 65 -19.98 17.95 22.19
C VAL A 65 -19.91 17.97 20.66
N THR A 66 -20.44 19.02 20.02
CA THR A 66 -20.35 19.18 18.56
C THR A 66 -18.90 19.30 18.10
N GLN A 67 -18.09 20.11 18.78
CA GLN A 67 -16.66 20.26 18.48
C GLN A 67 -15.90 18.94 18.59
N LEU A 68 -16.04 18.21 19.70
CA LEU A 68 -15.39 16.90 19.89
C LEU A 68 -15.84 15.87 18.84
N SER A 69 -17.12 15.91 18.46
CA SER A 69 -17.63 15.04 17.40
C SER A 69 -17.00 15.36 16.04
N GLY A 70 -16.81 16.65 15.75
CA GLY A 70 -16.07 17.12 14.58
C GLY A 70 -14.61 16.65 14.59
N VAL A 71 -13.89 16.84 15.71
CA VAL A 71 -12.50 16.36 15.86
C VAL A 71 -12.41 14.85 15.64
N ARG A 72 -13.31 14.06 16.26
CA ARG A 72 -13.31 12.60 16.10
C ARG A 72 -13.52 12.18 14.66
N ARG A 73 -14.47 12.82 13.97
CA ARG A 73 -14.74 12.54 12.55
C ARG A 73 -13.55 12.92 11.67
N LEU A 74 -12.97 14.10 11.90
CA LEU A 74 -11.78 14.57 11.20
C LEU A 74 -10.64 13.57 11.36
N LEU A 75 -10.31 13.20 12.61
CA LEU A 75 -9.21 12.29 12.91
C LEU A 75 -9.41 10.90 12.28
N SER A 76 -10.62 10.35 12.34
CA SER A 76 -10.94 9.06 11.75
C SER A 76 -10.73 9.06 10.25
N SER A 77 -11.36 9.99 9.53
CA SER A 77 -11.25 10.06 8.06
C SER A 77 -9.83 10.44 7.63
N TRP A 78 -9.16 11.35 8.35
CA TRP A 78 -7.77 11.71 8.08
C TRP A 78 -6.84 10.49 8.15
N MET A 79 -6.92 9.71 9.23
CA MET A 79 -6.07 8.53 9.40
C MET A 79 -6.39 7.43 8.38
N SER A 80 -7.67 7.27 8.03
CA SER A 80 -8.14 6.35 6.99
C SER A 80 -7.51 6.69 5.63
N VAL A 81 -7.71 7.93 5.15
CA VAL A 81 -7.15 8.40 3.87
C VAL A 81 -5.62 8.36 3.90
N GLN A 82 -4.99 8.84 4.98
CA GLN A 82 -3.52 8.85 5.10
C GLN A 82 -2.92 7.46 4.99
N THR A 83 -3.49 6.48 5.71
CA THR A 83 -2.98 5.11 5.72
C THR A 83 -3.13 4.49 4.34
N ALA A 84 -4.29 4.68 3.71
CA ALA A 84 -4.56 4.18 2.38
C ALA A 84 -3.65 4.82 1.32
N TRP A 85 -3.49 6.14 1.38
CA TRP A 85 -2.65 6.89 0.48
C TRP A 85 -1.19 6.44 0.55
N VAL A 86 -0.63 6.24 1.76
CA VAL A 86 0.74 5.72 1.92
C VAL A 86 0.90 4.34 1.31
N GLN A 87 -0.11 3.47 1.44
CA GLN A 87 -0.10 2.12 0.85
C GLN A 87 -0.19 2.17 -0.69
N LEU A 88 -1.18 2.89 -1.21
CA LEU A 88 -1.42 3.02 -2.65
C LEU A 88 -0.25 3.72 -3.35
N HIS A 89 0.33 4.76 -2.73
CA HIS A 89 1.51 5.44 -3.26
C HIS A 89 2.69 4.47 -3.45
N ARG A 90 2.86 3.49 -2.56
CA ARG A 90 3.92 2.47 -2.71
C ARG A 90 3.62 1.50 -3.86
N VAL A 91 2.35 1.14 -4.05
CA VAL A 91 1.92 0.26 -5.14
C VAL A 91 2.12 0.94 -6.49
N PHE A 92 1.62 2.17 -6.64
CA PHE A 92 1.72 2.94 -7.88
C PHE A 92 3.06 3.67 -8.06
N ALA A 93 4.04 3.51 -7.16
CA ALA A 93 5.39 4.01 -7.38
C ALA A 93 6.10 3.26 -8.52
N SER A 94 5.69 2.02 -8.83
CA SER A 94 6.25 1.26 -9.96
C SER A 94 5.56 1.64 -11.28
N PRO A 95 6.33 2.07 -12.31
CA PRO A 95 5.79 2.35 -13.64
C PRO A 95 5.15 1.13 -14.30
N ASP A 96 5.63 -0.07 -13.99
CA ASP A 96 5.04 -1.31 -14.50
C ASP A 96 3.63 -1.52 -13.97
N VAL A 97 3.40 -1.22 -12.68
CA VAL A 97 2.09 -1.30 -12.05
C VAL A 97 1.13 -0.28 -12.65
N GLN A 98 1.59 0.95 -12.89
CA GLN A 98 0.79 1.98 -13.56
C GLN A 98 0.39 1.56 -14.98
N ARG A 99 1.30 0.95 -15.74
CA ARG A 99 1.01 0.42 -17.09
C ARG A 99 0.02 -0.74 -17.07
N GLN A 100 0.02 -1.56 -16.01
CA GLN A 100 -0.86 -2.70 -15.86
C GLN A 100 -2.27 -2.32 -15.38
N MET A 101 -2.41 -1.23 -14.64
CA MET A 101 -3.68 -0.73 -14.07
C MET A 101 -3.83 0.79 -14.33
N PRO A 102 -3.99 1.21 -15.61
CA PRO A 102 -3.98 2.62 -15.98
C PRO A 102 -5.21 3.38 -15.47
N GLU A 103 -6.37 2.71 -15.39
CA GLU A 103 -7.60 3.32 -14.86
C GLU A 103 -7.48 3.61 -13.35
N GLU A 104 -6.97 2.65 -12.59
CA GLU A 104 -6.73 2.82 -11.15
C GLU A 104 -5.62 3.83 -10.87
N ALA A 105 -4.57 3.86 -11.71
CA ALA A 105 -3.50 4.85 -11.61
C ALA A 105 -4.05 6.28 -11.80
N ALA A 106 -4.86 6.51 -12.83
CA ALA A 106 -5.49 7.81 -13.08
C ALA A 106 -6.40 8.24 -11.92
N LYS A 107 -7.20 7.31 -11.37
CA LYS A 107 -8.00 7.58 -10.15
C LYS A 107 -7.13 7.92 -8.94
N PHE A 108 -6.01 7.20 -8.77
CA PHE A 108 -5.08 7.46 -7.67
C PHE A 108 -4.39 8.82 -7.77
N GLU A 109 -4.08 9.32 -8.98
CA GLU A 109 -3.54 10.68 -9.16
C GLU A 109 -4.51 11.75 -8.64
N VAL A 110 -5.81 11.62 -8.93
CA VAL A 110 -6.84 12.53 -8.40
C VAL A 110 -6.89 12.50 -6.88
N VAL A 111 -6.78 11.30 -6.28
CA VAL A 111 -6.68 11.13 -4.82
C VAL A 111 -5.42 11.79 -4.28
N ASP A 112 -4.27 11.61 -4.93
CA ASP A 112 -2.98 12.19 -4.53
C ASP A 112 -3.05 13.71 -4.51
N ASP A 113 -3.58 14.33 -5.56
CA ASP A 113 -3.73 15.78 -5.66
C ASP A 113 -4.65 16.35 -4.58
N ASN A 114 -5.82 15.73 -4.37
CA ASN A 114 -6.75 16.15 -3.32
C ASN A 114 -6.12 16.01 -1.92
N TRP A 115 -5.47 14.88 -1.66
CA TRP A 115 -4.81 14.62 -0.37
C TRP A 115 -3.68 15.62 -0.11
N ARG A 116 -2.82 15.89 -1.11
CA ARG A 116 -1.77 16.90 -1.02
C ARG A 116 -2.33 18.28 -0.74
N GLY A 117 -3.42 18.67 -1.40
CA GLY A 117 -4.09 19.94 -1.16
C GLY A 117 -4.60 20.09 0.28
N VAL A 118 -5.23 19.05 0.82
CA VAL A 118 -5.71 19.05 2.21
C VAL A 118 -4.54 19.03 3.21
N SER A 119 -3.54 18.18 2.99
CA SER A 119 -2.32 18.08 3.82
C SER A 119 -1.55 19.39 3.89
N GLN A 120 -1.35 20.07 2.76
CA GLN A 120 -0.63 21.35 2.71
C GLN A 120 -1.37 22.46 3.47
N ARG A 121 -2.70 22.53 3.35
CA ARG A 121 -3.52 23.50 4.09
C ARG A 121 -3.45 23.25 5.60
N ALA A 122 -3.50 21.98 6.01
CA ALA A 122 -3.31 21.63 7.41
C ALA A 122 -1.88 21.90 7.91
N ALA A 123 -0.87 21.76 7.04
CA ALA A 123 0.52 22.09 7.38
C ALA A 123 0.76 23.59 7.57
N ALA A 124 -0.02 24.46 6.91
CA ALA A 124 0.09 25.91 7.05
C ALA A 124 -0.39 26.42 8.42
N ASP A 125 -1.45 25.83 8.96
CA ASP A 125 -1.91 26.05 10.33
C ASP A 125 -2.32 24.72 10.97
N PRO A 126 -1.41 24.04 11.69
CA PRO A 126 -1.63 22.68 12.20
C PRO A 126 -2.55 22.63 13.41
N ARG A 127 -3.09 23.76 13.89
CA ARG A 127 -4.06 23.74 15.00
C ARG A 127 -5.32 23.00 14.59
N VAL A 128 -5.81 22.11 15.43
CA VAL A 128 -7.01 21.30 15.14
C VAL A 128 -8.22 22.17 14.83
N ALA A 129 -8.38 23.27 15.56
CA ALA A 129 -9.43 24.25 15.30
C ALA A 129 -9.33 24.86 13.89
N SER A 130 -8.13 25.17 13.43
CA SER A 130 -7.88 25.72 12.09
C SER A 130 -8.12 24.69 10.99
N VAL A 131 -7.72 23.44 11.21
CA VAL A 131 -7.98 22.33 10.28
C VAL A 131 -9.48 22.04 10.16
N LEU A 132 -10.22 22.07 11.27
CA LEU A 132 -11.69 21.95 11.25
C LEU A 132 -12.38 23.13 10.58
N ALA A 133 -11.77 24.30 10.58
CA ALA A 133 -12.29 25.49 9.91
C ALA A 133 -12.02 25.51 8.40
N ILE A 134 -11.26 24.53 7.86
CA ILE A 134 -11.08 24.39 6.42
C ILE A 134 -12.47 24.14 5.77
N PRO A 135 -12.87 24.96 4.77
CA PRO A 135 -14.17 24.80 4.12
C PRO A 135 -14.34 23.39 3.54
N HIS A 136 -15.47 22.76 3.88
CA HIS A 136 -15.85 21.42 3.40
C HIS A 136 -14.81 20.32 3.69
N VAL A 137 -13.99 20.46 4.74
CA VAL A 137 -12.94 19.48 5.05
C VAL A 137 -13.47 18.06 5.24
N HIS A 138 -14.62 17.91 5.90
CA HIS A 138 -15.25 16.61 6.09
C HIS A 138 -15.78 16.02 4.78
N ASP A 139 -16.31 16.85 3.88
CA ASP A 139 -16.83 16.40 2.59
C ASP A 139 -15.67 15.97 1.68
N ARG A 140 -14.59 16.77 1.64
CA ARG A 140 -13.36 16.45 0.89
C ARG A 140 -12.69 15.17 1.37
N LEU A 141 -12.64 14.95 2.68
CA LEU A 141 -12.09 13.72 3.23
C LEU A 141 -12.99 12.53 2.91
N ALA A 142 -14.31 12.67 3.01
CA ALA A 142 -15.23 11.59 2.65
C ALA A 142 -15.17 11.23 1.15
N GLU A 143 -15.04 12.23 0.28
CA GLU A 143 -14.82 12.02 -1.15
C GLU A 143 -13.50 11.30 -1.42
N ALA A 144 -12.41 11.70 -0.73
CA ALA A 144 -11.13 11.01 -0.81
C ALA A 144 -11.21 9.55 -0.32
N GLU A 145 -11.94 9.28 0.77
CA GLU A 145 -12.18 7.91 1.25
C GLU A 145 -12.90 7.07 0.20
N ALA A 146 -13.96 7.59 -0.42
CA ALA A 146 -14.70 6.88 -1.47
C ALA A 146 -13.82 6.54 -2.69
N MET A 147 -13.06 7.53 -3.17
CA MET A 147 -12.13 7.32 -4.30
C MET A 147 -11.03 6.32 -3.97
N VAL A 148 -10.49 6.38 -2.74
CA VAL A 148 -9.51 5.40 -2.25
C VAL A 148 -10.07 3.99 -2.26
N ASP A 149 -11.32 3.81 -1.84
CA ASP A 149 -11.97 2.50 -1.79
C ASP A 149 -12.21 1.94 -3.21
N GLU A 150 -12.56 2.80 -4.18
CA GLU A 150 -12.63 2.41 -5.59
C GLU A 150 -11.28 1.94 -6.12
N VAL A 151 -10.21 2.68 -5.86
CA VAL A 151 -8.84 2.30 -6.29
C VAL A 151 -8.44 0.98 -5.66
N ARG A 152 -8.69 0.80 -4.35
CA ARG A 152 -8.40 -0.46 -3.64
C ARG A 152 -9.18 -1.64 -4.23
N ALA A 153 -10.46 -1.44 -4.55
CA ALA A 153 -11.28 -2.47 -5.17
C ALA A 153 -10.75 -2.86 -6.56
N GLY A 154 -10.31 -1.89 -7.37
CA GLY A 154 -9.67 -2.14 -8.66
C GLY A 154 -8.38 -2.95 -8.52
N VAL A 155 -7.48 -2.52 -7.63
CA VAL A 155 -6.24 -3.26 -7.31
C VAL A 155 -6.54 -4.68 -6.83
N HIS A 156 -7.60 -4.87 -6.03
CA HIS A 156 -8.01 -6.20 -5.57
C HIS A 156 -8.48 -7.09 -6.72
N SER A 157 -9.36 -6.55 -7.57
CA SER A 157 -9.89 -7.26 -8.74
C SER A 157 -8.76 -7.66 -9.70
N TYR A 158 -7.81 -6.75 -9.93
CA TYR A 158 -6.64 -7.01 -10.76
C TYR A 158 -5.82 -8.19 -10.25
N VAL A 159 -5.49 -8.19 -8.95
CA VAL A 159 -4.75 -9.28 -8.31
C VAL A 159 -5.51 -10.61 -8.42
N ASP A 160 -6.81 -10.60 -8.17
CA ASP A 160 -7.61 -11.81 -8.20
C ASP A 160 -7.76 -12.36 -9.63
N SER A 161 -7.85 -11.49 -10.64
CA SER A 161 -7.77 -11.87 -12.05
C SER A 161 -6.44 -12.58 -12.40
N LYS A 162 -5.30 -12.07 -11.91
CA LYS A 162 -4.00 -12.74 -12.10
C LYS A 162 -3.94 -14.10 -11.42
N ARG A 163 -4.53 -14.25 -10.23
CA ARG A 163 -4.62 -15.55 -9.52
C ARG A 163 -5.47 -16.57 -10.28
N LEU A 164 -6.56 -16.14 -10.90
CA LEU A 164 -7.39 -17.01 -11.72
C LEU A 164 -6.65 -17.47 -12.99
N ALA A 165 -5.85 -16.60 -13.60
CA ALA A 165 -5.03 -16.95 -14.75
C ALA A 165 -3.88 -17.92 -14.40
N PHE A 166 -3.31 -17.79 -13.20
CA PHE A 166 -2.24 -18.68 -12.74
C PHE A 166 -2.43 -19.10 -11.28
N PRO A 167 -3.07 -20.27 -11.01
CA PRO A 167 -3.47 -20.68 -9.66
C PRO A 167 -2.32 -20.84 -8.65
N ARG A 168 -1.06 -20.93 -9.07
CA ARG A 168 0.08 -20.96 -8.13
C ARG A 168 0.27 -19.61 -7.41
N LEU A 169 -0.29 -18.52 -7.93
CA LEU A 169 -0.25 -17.20 -7.27
C LEU A 169 -1.16 -17.12 -6.03
N PHE A 170 -2.04 -18.11 -5.80
CA PHE A 170 -2.80 -18.21 -4.54
C PHE A 170 -1.89 -18.49 -3.33
N PHE A 171 -0.68 -19.02 -3.53
CA PHE A 171 0.30 -19.23 -2.46
C PHE A 171 1.04 -17.95 -2.04
N LEU A 172 0.80 -16.83 -2.72
CA LEU A 172 1.34 -15.53 -2.35
C LEU A 172 0.27 -14.66 -1.68
N SER A 173 0.68 -13.93 -0.65
CA SER A 173 -0.13 -12.85 -0.10
C SER A 173 -0.34 -11.76 -1.16
N ARG A 174 -1.37 -10.92 -0.97
CA ARG A 174 -1.68 -9.83 -1.91
C ARG A 174 -0.50 -8.86 -2.06
N ALA A 175 0.18 -8.55 -0.95
CA ALA A 175 1.34 -7.67 -0.94
C ALA A 175 2.55 -8.29 -1.68
N GLU A 176 2.82 -9.58 -1.48
CA GLU A 176 3.88 -10.29 -2.20
C GLU A 176 3.59 -10.36 -3.70
N LEU A 177 2.32 -10.61 -4.06
CA LEU A 177 1.92 -10.69 -5.45
C LEU A 177 2.02 -9.32 -6.15
N LEU A 178 1.57 -8.24 -5.52
CA LEU A 178 1.77 -6.88 -6.07
C LEU A 178 3.26 -6.54 -6.20
N SER A 179 4.09 -6.95 -5.22
CA SER A 179 5.55 -6.74 -5.30
C SER A 179 6.18 -7.52 -6.44
N MET A 180 5.73 -8.75 -6.69
CA MET A 180 6.17 -9.53 -7.85
C MET A 180 5.76 -8.83 -9.15
N LEU A 181 4.49 -8.41 -9.25
CA LEU A 181 3.93 -7.75 -10.44
C LEU A 181 4.61 -6.42 -10.77
N ALA A 182 5.15 -5.75 -9.76
CA ALA A 182 5.90 -4.50 -9.89
C ALA A 182 7.32 -4.69 -10.44
N GLU A 183 7.86 -5.91 -10.45
CA GLU A 183 9.23 -6.23 -10.84
C GLU A 183 9.29 -7.22 -12.02
N THR A 184 8.16 -7.45 -12.71
CA THR A 184 8.06 -8.46 -13.79
C THR A 184 8.95 -8.18 -15.00
N ALA A 185 9.46 -6.96 -15.13
CA ALA A 185 10.40 -6.60 -16.19
C ALA A 185 11.74 -7.34 -16.08
N ASP A 186 12.19 -7.66 -14.86
CA ASP A 186 13.43 -8.42 -14.62
C ASP A 186 13.10 -9.81 -14.03
N PRO A 187 13.21 -10.90 -14.81
CA PRO A 187 12.86 -12.23 -14.33
C PRO A 187 13.74 -12.70 -13.17
N ALA A 188 14.93 -12.13 -12.96
CA ALA A 188 15.78 -12.43 -11.80
C ALA A 188 15.16 -11.94 -10.49
N ARG A 189 14.35 -10.87 -10.54
CA ARG A 189 13.69 -10.28 -9.37
C ARG A 189 12.41 -11.00 -8.97
N VAL A 190 11.86 -11.81 -9.87
CA VAL A 190 10.69 -12.65 -9.63
C VAL A 190 11.06 -13.95 -8.90
N VAL A 191 12.32 -14.41 -9.02
CA VAL A 191 12.84 -15.66 -8.40
C VAL A 191 12.50 -15.82 -6.91
N PRO A 192 12.62 -14.78 -6.05
CA PRO A 192 12.33 -14.91 -4.61
C PRO A 192 10.88 -15.31 -4.33
N PHE A 193 9.93 -14.93 -5.18
CA PHE A 193 8.51 -15.24 -5.03
C PHE A 193 8.17 -16.67 -5.51
N LEU A 194 8.99 -17.24 -6.39
CA LEU A 194 8.76 -18.58 -6.94
C LEU A 194 8.89 -19.68 -5.88
N GLY A 195 9.75 -19.48 -4.87
CA GLY A 195 9.95 -20.45 -3.79
C GLY A 195 8.70 -20.68 -2.92
N SER A 196 7.76 -19.72 -2.90
CA SER A 196 6.45 -19.86 -2.25
C SER A 196 5.40 -20.46 -3.19
N CYS A 197 5.52 -20.21 -4.50
CA CYS A 197 4.60 -20.72 -5.52
C CYS A 197 4.83 -22.19 -5.88
N PHE A 198 6.08 -22.65 -5.80
CA PHE A 198 6.50 -23.98 -6.25
C PHE A 198 7.27 -24.71 -5.17
N ASP A 199 6.73 -25.85 -4.74
CA ASP A 199 7.43 -26.74 -3.82
C ASP A 199 8.60 -27.43 -4.54
N GLY A 200 9.73 -27.56 -3.83
CA GLY A 200 10.97 -28.10 -4.37
C GLY A 200 11.81 -27.14 -5.23
N VAL A 201 11.32 -25.94 -5.56
CA VAL A 201 12.11 -24.93 -6.29
C VAL A 201 12.87 -24.03 -5.32
N ALA A 202 14.19 -23.91 -5.52
CA ALA A 202 15.06 -22.99 -4.79
C ALA A 202 15.48 -21.77 -5.61
N GLY A 203 15.54 -21.89 -6.94
CA GLY A 203 15.93 -20.76 -7.77
C GLY A 203 15.98 -21.10 -9.26
N LEU A 204 16.24 -20.08 -10.06
CA LEU A 204 16.41 -20.19 -11.51
C LEU A 204 17.87 -19.88 -11.88
N LEU A 205 18.34 -20.53 -12.94
CA LEU A 205 19.62 -20.20 -13.60
C LEU A 205 19.31 -19.52 -14.93
N PHE A 206 19.90 -18.34 -15.12
CA PHE A 206 19.80 -17.59 -16.36
C PHE A 206 21.01 -17.85 -17.26
N ASP A 207 20.85 -17.62 -18.55
CA ASP A 207 21.94 -17.77 -19.51
C ASP A 207 23.17 -16.91 -19.12
N GLY A 208 24.36 -17.51 -19.17
CA GLY A 208 25.62 -16.89 -18.74
C GLY A 208 25.91 -16.85 -17.24
N GLU A 209 25.07 -17.40 -16.35
CA GLU A 209 25.30 -17.38 -14.89
C GLU A 209 25.98 -18.65 -14.35
N SER A 210 27.02 -18.47 -13.53
CA SER A 210 27.69 -19.55 -12.78
C SER A 210 27.11 -19.71 -11.36
N LYS A 211 27.25 -20.90 -10.75
CA LYS A 211 26.77 -21.19 -9.36
C LYS A 211 27.28 -20.18 -8.32
N ALA A 212 28.45 -19.59 -8.53
CA ALA A 212 29.04 -18.59 -7.63
C ALA A 212 28.29 -17.25 -7.66
N ASP A 213 27.85 -16.79 -8.83
CA ASP A 213 27.04 -15.57 -8.98
C ASP A 213 25.67 -15.74 -8.31
N ARG A 214 25.13 -16.96 -8.33
CA ARG A 214 23.84 -17.29 -7.73
C ARG A 214 23.85 -17.16 -6.21
N SER A 215 24.90 -17.66 -5.53
CA SER A 215 25.04 -17.52 -4.07
C SER A 215 25.07 -16.04 -3.63
N ARG A 216 25.68 -15.18 -4.45
CA ARG A 216 25.71 -13.72 -4.24
C ARG A 216 24.34 -13.06 -4.46
N LYS A 217 23.57 -13.56 -5.43
CA LYS A 217 22.19 -13.12 -5.69
C LYS A 217 21.19 -13.63 -4.67
N ASP A 218 21.35 -14.85 -4.16
CA ASP A 218 20.49 -15.42 -3.11
C ASP A 218 20.60 -14.61 -1.81
N TRP A 219 21.80 -14.13 -1.48
CA TRP A 219 22.01 -13.13 -0.42
C TRP A 219 21.28 -11.82 -0.72
N ALA A 220 21.45 -11.26 -1.92
CA ALA A 220 20.80 -10.01 -2.33
C ALA A 220 19.25 -10.11 -2.36
N ALA A 221 18.70 -11.25 -2.75
CA ALA A 221 17.28 -11.56 -2.77
C ALA A 221 16.70 -11.66 -1.35
N ARG A 222 17.41 -12.29 -0.40
CA ARG A 222 17.01 -12.33 1.02
C ARG A 222 17.04 -10.93 1.64
N GLU A 223 18.04 -10.12 1.28
CA GLU A 223 18.15 -8.73 1.71
C GLU A 223 17.04 -7.85 1.09
N ALA A 224 16.68 -8.10 -0.18
CA ALA A 224 15.56 -7.45 -0.86
C ALA A 224 14.22 -7.85 -0.24
N ARG A 225 14.04 -9.12 0.15
CA ARG A 225 12.87 -9.59 0.90
C ARG A 225 12.75 -8.89 2.26
N ARG A 226 13.85 -8.78 3.00
CA ARG A 226 13.89 -8.03 4.27
C ARG A 226 13.49 -6.57 4.07
N ARG A 227 13.99 -5.94 3.01
CA ARG A 227 13.60 -4.57 2.64
C ARG A 227 12.15 -4.47 2.19
N ALA A 228 11.63 -5.43 1.44
CA ALA A 228 10.24 -5.45 1.00
C ALA A 228 9.29 -5.62 2.20
N GLU A 229 9.64 -6.46 3.18
CA GLU A 229 8.89 -6.63 4.44
C GLU A 229 8.95 -5.36 5.31
N GLU A 230 10.11 -4.68 5.36
CA GLU A 230 10.29 -3.40 6.06
C GLU A 230 9.57 -2.22 5.37
N VAL A 231 9.45 -2.27 4.03
CA VAL A 231 8.69 -1.30 3.24
C VAL A 231 7.20 -1.57 3.37
N LEU A 232 6.71 -2.81 3.27
CA LEU A 232 5.28 -3.08 3.18
C LEU A 232 4.55 -3.14 4.53
N GLY A 233 5.24 -3.12 5.67
CA GLY A 233 4.63 -2.87 6.98
C GLY A 233 3.44 -3.77 7.30
N ALA A 234 3.51 -5.06 6.96
CA ALA A 234 2.48 -6.04 7.30
C ALA A 234 2.90 -6.84 8.54
N SER A 235 2.21 -6.64 9.66
CA SER A 235 2.29 -7.53 10.82
C SER A 235 1.61 -8.87 10.47
N PRO A 236 2.24 -10.04 10.74
CA PRO A 236 1.64 -11.32 10.41
C PRO A 236 0.71 -11.74 11.56
N ALA A 237 -0.58 -11.51 11.42
CA ALA A 237 -1.58 -12.15 12.26
C ALA A 237 -2.68 -12.75 11.40
N ALA A 238 -2.63 -14.08 11.33
CA ALA A 238 -3.71 -15.01 11.04
C ALA A 238 -4.45 -14.84 9.71
N GLU A 239 -4.06 -15.67 8.74
CA GLU A 239 -5.05 -16.40 7.92
C GLU A 239 -4.42 -17.73 7.50
N GLY A 240 -4.58 -18.71 8.38
CA GLY A 240 -4.31 -20.12 8.08
C GLY A 240 -5.53 -20.71 7.38
N GLY A 241 -5.30 -21.42 6.28
CA GLY A 241 -6.31 -22.17 5.57
C GLY A 241 -5.64 -23.20 4.67
N ALA A 242 -5.53 -24.41 5.20
CA ALA A 242 -4.92 -25.56 4.56
C ALA A 242 -5.58 -25.92 3.21
N ALA A 243 -4.77 -26.24 2.21
CA ALA A 243 -5.14 -27.15 1.13
C ALA A 243 -3.89 -27.80 0.56
N GLN A 244 -3.55 -28.95 1.15
CA GLN A 244 -2.54 -29.88 0.66
C GLN A 244 -3.17 -30.75 -0.42
N GLN A 245 -2.75 -30.60 -1.67
CA GLN A 245 -2.90 -31.66 -2.67
C GLN A 245 -1.71 -31.65 -3.64
N SER A 246 -0.97 -32.74 -3.55
CA SER A 246 0.19 -33.07 -4.35
C SER A 246 -0.24 -33.33 -5.79
N HIS A 247 0.18 -32.45 -6.70
CA HIS A 247 0.24 -32.77 -8.13
C HIS A 247 1.58 -32.30 -8.67
N ARG A 248 2.45 -33.28 -8.93
CA ARG A 248 3.65 -33.13 -9.78
C ARG A 248 3.15 -32.74 -11.18
N ALA A 249 3.53 -31.54 -11.64
CA ALA A 249 3.36 -31.14 -13.02
C ALA A 249 4.66 -30.49 -13.50
N SER A 250 5.16 -31.00 -14.62
CA SER A 250 6.33 -30.49 -15.32
C SER A 250 6.08 -29.07 -15.81
N LEU A 251 6.97 -28.14 -15.45
CA LEU A 251 6.97 -26.77 -15.95
C LEU A 251 7.44 -26.79 -17.42
N VAL A 252 6.49 -26.69 -18.35
CA VAL A 252 6.79 -26.22 -19.72
C VAL A 252 6.62 -24.72 -19.69
N VAL A 253 7.74 -23.99 -19.67
CA VAL A 253 7.74 -22.54 -19.90
C VAL A 253 7.46 -22.35 -21.39
N ALA A 254 6.19 -22.16 -21.75
CA ALA A 254 5.81 -21.73 -23.08
C ALA A 254 6.14 -20.23 -23.21
N THR A 255 7.26 -19.91 -23.84
CA THR A 255 7.48 -18.57 -24.39
C THR A 255 6.67 -18.46 -25.68
N SER A 256 5.39 -18.11 -25.59
CA SER A 256 4.69 -17.52 -26.73
C SER A 256 4.40 -16.06 -26.42
N ALA A 257 5.22 -15.18 -26.98
CA ALA A 257 4.85 -13.78 -27.13
C ALA A 257 3.62 -13.71 -28.05
N PRO A 258 2.50 -13.07 -27.68
CA PRO A 258 1.53 -12.65 -28.66
C PRO A 258 2.10 -11.41 -29.36
N ALA A 259 2.30 -11.51 -30.68
CA ALA A 259 2.54 -10.37 -31.53
C ALA A 259 1.33 -9.44 -31.44
N LEU A 260 1.49 -8.30 -30.76
CA LEU A 260 0.59 -7.17 -30.90
C LEU A 260 0.95 -6.45 -32.19
N ASP A 261 0.03 -6.53 -33.14
CA ASP A 261 0.03 -5.80 -34.40
C ASP A 261 0.07 -4.29 -34.12
N HIS A 262 1.22 -3.67 -34.36
CA HIS A 262 1.37 -2.21 -34.35
C HIS A 262 1.44 -1.72 -35.80
N GLY A 263 0.32 -1.19 -36.26
CA GLY A 263 0.26 -0.32 -37.42
C GLY A 263 1.06 0.97 -37.17
N GLU A 264 2.09 1.15 -38.00
CA GLU A 264 2.78 2.35 -38.47
C GLU A 264 2.93 3.62 -37.58
N SER A 265 4.19 4.09 -37.63
CA SER A 265 4.68 5.47 -37.70
C SER A 265 5.15 6.16 -36.41
N GLY A 266 6.47 6.34 -36.32
CA GLY A 266 7.12 7.20 -35.33
C GLY A 266 8.59 6.87 -35.14
N SER A 267 9.47 7.54 -35.90
CA SER A 267 10.92 7.51 -35.71
C SER A 267 11.32 8.10 -34.35
N GLY A 268 12.05 7.33 -33.55
CA GLY A 268 12.65 7.78 -32.30
C GLY A 268 13.51 6.66 -31.71
N ASP A 269 14.79 6.68 -32.05
CA ASP A 269 15.82 5.82 -31.47
C ASP A 269 15.96 6.09 -29.97
N ASP A 270 15.59 5.12 -29.13
CA ASP A 270 16.07 4.91 -27.75
C ASP A 270 15.56 3.52 -27.28
N ASP A 271 16.16 2.45 -27.81
CA ASP A 271 15.89 1.07 -27.37
C ASP A 271 17.07 0.56 -26.52
N ASP A 272 17.07 0.92 -25.23
CA ASP A 272 17.93 0.29 -24.20
C ASP A 272 17.23 -0.96 -23.62
N SER A 273 16.78 -1.85 -24.51
CA SER A 273 16.26 -3.17 -24.14
C SER A 273 17.38 -4.21 -24.35
N GLY A 274 18.23 -4.41 -23.35
CA GLY A 274 19.17 -5.54 -23.33
C GLY A 274 18.46 -6.88 -23.56
N PRO A 275 19.14 -7.91 -24.10
CA PRO A 275 18.50 -9.16 -24.50
C PRO A 275 17.78 -9.83 -23.32
N ALA A 276 16.54 -10.25 -23.54
CA ALA A 276 15.72 -10.94 -22.56
C ALA A 276 16.49 -12.13 -21.97
N ARG A 277 16.76 -12.10 -20.65
CA ARG A 277 17.51 -13.16 -19.96
C ARG A 277 16.69 -14.45 -19.98
N VAL A 278 17.15 -15.44 -20.75
CA VAL A 278 16.49 -16.74 -20.86
C VAL A 278 16.84 -17.61 -19.67
N VAL A 279 15.83 -18.24 -19.06
CA VAL A 279 16.02 -19.23 -17.99
C VAL A 279 16.47 -20.55 -18.62
N THR A 280 17.63 -21.06 -18.22
CA THR A 280 18.25 -22.27 -18.78
C THR A 280 18.07 -23.50 -17.91
N ALA A 281 17.98 -23.33 -16.58
CA ALA A 281 17.78 -24.42 -15.65
C ALA A 281 17.06 -23.99 -14.37
N LEU A 282 16.44 -24.97 -13.73
CA LEU A 282 15.74 -24.88 -12.46
C LEU A 282 16.64 -25.50 -11.38
N VAL A 283 16.70 -24.89 -10.20
CA VAL A 283 17.49 -25.38 -9.08
C VAL A 283 16.55 -25.92 -8.02
N SER A 284 16.71 -27.18 -7.65
CA SER A 284 15.97 -27.82 -6.58
C SER A 284 16.41 -27.30 -5.21
N ARG A 285 15.52 -27.38 -4.20
CA ARG A 285 15.87 -27.17 -2.77
C ARG A 285 16.94 -28.13 -2.26
N GLU A 286 17.10 -29.27 -2.92
CA GLU A 286 18.16 -30.26 -2.64
C GLU A 286 19.49 -29.91 -3.33
N GLY A 287 19.55 -28.79 -4.08
CA GLY A 287 20.75 -28.30 -4.75
C GLY A 287 20.98 -28.88 -6.15
N GLU A 288 20.08 -29.75 -6.62
CA GLU A 288 20.12 -30.31 -7.98
C GLU A 288 19.80 -29.25 -9.05
N VAL A 289 20.47 -29.34 -10.19
CA VAL A 289 20.24 -28.46 -11.35
C VAL A 289 19.50 -29.27 -12.42
N LEU A 290 18.24 -28.89 -12.65
CA LEU A 290 17.36 -29.52 -13.64
C LEU A 290 17.29 -28.62 -14.89
N PRO A 291 17.89 -29.03 -16.03
CA PRO A 291 17.83 -28.23 -17.24
C PRO A 291 16.38 -28.12 -17.73
N LEU A 292 15.97 -26.91 -18.10
CA LEU A 292 14.66 -26.69 -18.71
C LEU A 292 14.73 -27.13 -20.17
N ARG A 293 13.83 -28.03 -20.59
CA ARG A 293 13.71 -28.38 -22.01
C ARG A 293 13.19 -27.15 -22.76
N ARG A 294 13.95 -26.68 -23.76
CA ARG A 294 13.45 -25.67 -24.68
C ARG A 294 12.20 -26.24 -25.37
N PRO A 295 11.09 -25.50 -25.44
CA PRO A 295 9.99 -25.91 -26.32
C PRO A 295 10.54 -26.01 -27.75
N VAL A 296 10.25 -27.15 -28.39
CA VAL A 296 10.61 -27.45 -29.79
C VAL A 296 9.67 -26.68 -30.71
#